data_AF-A0A832P9G7-F1
#
_entry.id   AF-A0A832P9G7-F1
#
_cell.length_a   1.000
_cell.length_b   1.000
_cell.length_c   1.000
_cell.angle_alpha   90.00
_cell.angle_beta   90.00
_cell.angle_gamma   90.00
#
_symmetry.space_group_name_H-M   'P 1'
#
loop_
_entity.id
_entity.type
_entity.pdbx_description
1 polymer ?
#
loop_
_entity_poly.entity_id
_entity_poly.type
_entity_poly.pdbx_seq_one_letter_code
_entity_poly.pdbx_strand_id
1 'polypeptide(L)'
;MSTTFFNQHKSIQNNPIQDNQVSLQKTLTSHSSDILFPSEPVEEIKLFLDMDGVLTDFTGACEMLGDNMMSWYSSDRELFWKKIASAGIEFWSDMSWMPGGRELHGFLKSSGFCPTILSALPGPERKKALTNARKGKIKWLRKELGPSYAETAILCYRPEKALQSGAARVLIDDNSENIYEWEEAGGIGILHKNTSRTIRCFGKILVEQNPDMNFPEKA
;
A
#
# COMPACT_ATOMS: atom_id res chain seq x y z
N MET A 1 -63.01 20.93 11.85
CA MET A 1 -63.57 19.98 12.83
C MET A 1 -62.50 18.91 12.99
N SER A 2 -61.77 18.82 14.11
CA SER A 2 -62.22 18.44 15.47
C SER A 2 -62.64 16.96 15.50
N THR A 3 -62.22 16.11 16.45
CA THR A 3 -61.91 16.38 17.87
C THR A 3 -60.88 15.37 18.45
N THR A 4 -60.24 15.71 19.58
CA THR A 4 -59.25 14.89 20.32
C THR A 4 -59.87 14.03 21.44
N PHE A 5 -59.36 12.80 21.66
CA PHE A 5 -59.45 12.00 22.91
C PHE A 5 -58.19 11.10 23.01
N PHE A 6 -57.40 10.88 24.08
CA PHE A 6 -57.34 11.31 25.50
C PHE A 6 -57.77 10.25 26.58
N ASN A 7 -56.96 10.12 27.66
CA ASN A 7 -57.15 9.32 28.91
C ASN A 7 -57.09 7.76 28.87
N GLN A 8 -56.73 7.00 29.94
CA GLN A 8 -55.92 7.29 31.17
C GLN A 8 -55.48 6.00 31.96
N HIS A 9 -54.36 6.09 32.69
CA HIS A 9 -53.91 5.45 33.97
C HIS A 9 -54.55 4.17 34.60
N LYS A 10 -53.65 3.28 35.11
CA LYS A 10 -53.59 2.61 36.46
C LYS A 10 -52.28 1.77 36.57
N SER A 11 -51.56 1.50 37.68
CA SER A 11 -51.48 1.89 39.13
C SER A 11 -51.78 0.78 40.18
N ILE A 12 -51.07 0.82 41.34
CA ILE A 12 -51.19 0.01 42.61
C ILE A 12 -50.40 -1.33 42.55
N GLN A 13 -49.38 -1.67 43.37
CA GLN A 13 -49.10 -1.69 44.84
C GLN A 13 -49.71 -2.91 45.60
N ASN A 14 -49.15 -3.54 46.66
CA ASN A 14 -47.93 -3.33 47.48
C ASN A 14 -47.57 -4.57 48.38
N ASN A 15 -46.27 -4.91 48.56
CA ASN A 15 -45.61 -5.42 49.82
C ASN A 15 -46.15 -6.74 50.51
N PRO A 16 -45.65 -7.26 51.69
CA PRO A 16 -44.74 -6.68 52.70
C PRO A 16 -43.71 -7.58 53.50
N ILE A 17 -42.79 -6.93 54.27
CA ILE A 17 -41.93 -7.39 55.43
C ILE A 17 -40.85 -8.48 55.09
N GLN A 18 -39.64 -8.62 55.69
CA GLN A 18 -39.17 -8.30 57.06
C GLN A 18 -37.64 -8.07 57.20
N ASP A 19 -37.23 -7.29 58.21
CA ASP A 19 -35.83 -7.01 58.59
C ASP A 19 -35.13 -8.14 59.38
N ASN A 20 -33.80 -8.30 59.21
CA ASN A 20 -32.84 -8.11 60.32
C ASN A 20 -31.37 -7.95 59.88
N GLN A 21 -30.50 -7.54 60.81
CA GLN A 21 -29.08 -7.23 60.61
C GLN A 21 -28.16 -8.46 60.66
N VAL A 22 -27.11 -8.49 59.82
CA VAL A 22 -25.77 -9.00 60.17
C VAL A 22 -24.70 -8.15 59.48
N SER A 23 -23.67 -7.73 60.21
CA SER A 23 -22.47 -7.11 59.64
C SER A 23 -21.42 -8.19 59.30
N LEU A 24 -20.92 -8.19 58.07
CA LEU A 24 -19.81 -9.06 57.64
C LEU A 24 -18.73 -8.22 56.96
N GLN A 25 -17.50 -8.35 57.47
CA GLN A 25 -16.34 -7.60 57.00
C GLN A 25 -15.90 -8.08 55.61
N LYS A 26 -15.58 -7.14 54.73
CA LYS A 26 -15.12 -7.43 53.37
C LYS A 26 -13.63 -7.79 53.38
N THR A 27 -13.30 -9.05 53.67
CA THR A 27 -11.95 -9.58 53.49
C THR A 27 -11.59 -9.59 52.02
N LEU A 28 -10.69 -8.70 51.62
CA LEU A 28 -10.09 -8.69 50.29
C LEU A 28 -9.11 -9.86 50.18
N THR A 29 -9.44 -10.87 49.39
CA THR A 29 -8.50 -11.90 48.93
C THR A 29 -8.20 -11.69 47.45
N SER A 30 -6.92 -11.66 47.11
CA SER A 30 -6.44 -11.29 45.78
C SER A 30 -6.36 -12.50 44.85
N HIS A 31 -7.27 -12.57 43.88
CA HIS A 31 -7.06 -13.32 42.64
C HIS A 31 -7.18 -12.37 41.45
N SER A 32 -6.07 -11.68 41.14
CA SER A 32 -5.86 -11.20 39.77
C SER A 32 -5.61 -12.43 38.92
N SER A 33 -6.64 -12.90 38.25
CA SER A 33 -6.47 -13.81 37.13
C SER A 33 -5.99 -12.97 35.96
N ASP A 34 -4.68 -12.85 35.81
CA ASP A 34 -4.07 -12.08 34.72
C ASP A 34 -4.45 -12.75 33.39
N ILE A 35 -5.46 -12.20 32.71
CA ILE A 35 -5.88 -12.63 31.38
C ILE A 35 -4.79 -12.19 30.42
N LEU A 36 -3.79 -13.06 30.26
CA LEU A 36 -2.77 -12.93 29.25
C LEU A 36 -3.45 -13.13 27.89
N PHE A 37 -3.93 -12.03 27.31
CA PHE A 37 -4.37 -12.00 25.92
C PHE A 37 -3.24 -12.58 25.06
N PRO A 38 -3.50 -13.57 24.20
CA PRO A 38 -2.49 -14.00 23.24
C PRO A 38 -2.13 -12.77 22.40
N SER A 39 -0.84 -12.46 22.32
CA SER A 39 -0.35 -11.47 21.36
C SER A 39 -0.73 -11.97 19.97
N GLU A 40 -1.57 -11.21 19.26
CA GLU A 40 -1.86 -11.47 17.85
C GLU A 40 -0.52 -11.63 17.10
N PRO A 41 -0.40 -12.62 16.19
CA PRO A 41 0.84 -12.81 15.47
C PRO A 41 1.15 -11.55 14.67
N VAL A 42 2.33 -10.96 14.89
CA VAL A 42 2.79 -9.78 14.15
C VAL A 42 2.79 -10.14 12.67
N GLU A 43 1.87 -9.57 11.89
CA GLU A 43 1.74 -9.88 10.47
C GLU A 43 3.03 -9.47 9.74
N GLU A 44 3.64 -10.43 9.05
CA GLU A 44 4.89 -10.20 8.31
C GLU A 44 4.69 -9.15 7.22
N ILE A 45 5.53 -8.11 7.23
CA ILE A 45 5.36 -6.95 6.35
C ILE A 45 5.45 -7.37 4.87
N LYS A 46 4.33 -7.32 4.17
CA LYS A 46 4.31 -7.56 2.71
C LYS A 46 4.62 -6.28 1.97
N LEU A 47 5.82 -6.21 1.40
CA LEU A 47 6.29 -5.07 0.63
C LEU A 47 5.88 -5.14 -0.85
N PHE A 48 5.34 -4.04 -1.36
CA PHE A 48 5.05 -3.77 -2.75
C PHE A 48 5.86 -2.57 -3.25
N LEU A 49 6.28 -2.62 -4.51
CA LEU A 49 7.16 -1.63 -5.14
C LEU A 49 6.68 -1.34 -6.56
N ASP A 50 6.40 -0.07 -6.89
CA ASP A 50 6.14 0.32 -8.28
C ASP A 50 7.43 0.28 -9.12
N MET A 51 7.24 0.35 -10.44
CA MET A 51 8.29 0.31 -11.44
C MET A 51 8.52 1.69 -12.11
N ASP A 52 7.50 2.39 -12.57
CA ASP A 52 7.65 3.60 -13.39
C ASP A 52 7.85 4.83 -12.48
N GLY A 53 9.01 5.49 -12.54
CA GLY A 53 9.35 6.58 -11.61
C GLY A 53 9.91 6.12 -10.25
N VAL A 54 10.07 4.81 -10.03
CA VAL A 54 10.71 4.22 -8.83
C VAL A 54 11.88 3.31 -9.18
N LEU A 55 11.72 2.39 -10.14
CA LEU A 55 12.77 1.51 -10.64
C LEU A 55 13.25 1.92 -12.03
N THR A 56 12.34 2.33 -12.92
CA THR A 56 12.60 2.71 -14.31
C THR A 56 12.22 4.15 -14.61
N ASP A 57 13.08 4.83 -15.35
CA ASP A 57 12.89 6.20 -15.79
C ASP A 57 11.93 6.27 -17.00
N PHE A 58 10.64 6.24 -16.70
CA PHE A 58 9.57 6.38 -17.68
C PHE A 58 9.54 7.77 -18.34
N THR A 59 9.95 8.82 -17.61
CA THR A 59 9.99 10.20 -18.11
C THR A 59 11.09 10.36 -19.15
N GLY A 60 12.33 9.96 -18.82
CA GLY A 60 13.45 9.94 -19.77
C GLY A 60 13.19 9.00 -20.95
N ALA A 61 12.54 7.85 -20.74
CA ALA A 61 12.11 6.99 -21.83
C ALA A 61 11.08 7.66 -22.76
N CYS A 62 10.17 8.49 -22.22
CA CYS A 62 9.26 9.32 -23.03
C CYS A 62 10.00 10.43 -23.78
N GLU A 63 10.90 11.15 -23.14
CA GLU A 63 11.68 12.23 -23.75
C GLU A 63 12.57 11.72 -24.90
N MET A 64 13.11 10.51 -24.79
CA MET A 64 13.82 9.81 -25.88
C MET A 64 12.94 9.45 -27.10
N LEU A 65 11.60 9.56 -27.02
CA LEU A 65 10.69 9.50 -28.18
C LEU A 65 10.40 10.88 -28.81
N GLY A 66 10.88 11.96 -28.20
CA GLY A 66 10.83 13.34 -28.69
C GLY A 66 10.31 14.34 -27.64
N ASP A 67 10.90 15.53 -27.64
CA ASP A 67 10.80 16.60 -26.64
C ASP A 67 9.36 16.97 -26.22
N ASN A 68 8.38 16.82 -27.11
CA ASN A 68 6.98 17.17 -26.86
C ASN A 68 6.20 16.12 -26.07
N MET A 69 6.76 14.95 -25.75
CA MET A 69 6.02 13.84 -25.14
C MET A 69 5.39 14.19 -23.80
N MET A 70 6.10 14.87 -22.89
CA MET A 70 5.51 15.27 -21.60
C MET A 70 4.47 16.40 -21.74
N SER A 71 4.54 17.20 -22.81
CA SER A 71 3.48 18.15 -23.17
C SER A 71 2.22 17.41 -23.65
N TRP A 72 2.36 16.42 -24.53
CA TRP A 72 1.25 15.58 -24.99
C TRP A 72 0.64 14.74 -23.88
N TYR A 73 1.41 14.29 -22.88
CA TYR A 73 0.85 13.59 -21.72
C TYR A 73 -0.28 14.38 -21.02
N SER A 74 -0.16 15.71 -20.99
CA SER A 74 -1.16 16.62 -20.42
C SER A 74 -2.17 17.15 -21.44
N SER A 75 -1.76 17.40 -22.69
CA SER A 75 -2.57 18.11 -23.71
C SER A 75 -3.19 17.23 -24.81
N ASP A 76 -2.53 16.14 -25.19
CA ASP A 76 -3.00 15.19 -26.22
C ASP A 76 -2.62 13.77 -25.82
N ARG A 77 -3.45 13.21 -24.94
CA ARG A 77 -3.31 11.84 -24.43
C ARG A 77 -3.39 10.82 -25.56
N GLU A 78 -4.09 11.08 -26.68
CA GLU A 78 -4.16 10.12 -27.78
C GLU A 78 -2.80 10.06 -28.50
N LEU A 79 -2.23 11.20 -28.88
CA LEU A 79 -0.94 11.28 -29.56
C LEU A 79 0.20 10.74 -28.70
N PHE A 80 0.22 11.05 -27.40
CA PHE A 80 1.17 10.49 -26.43
C PHE A 80 1.15 8.94 -26.46
N TRP A 81 -0.02 8.35 -26.28
CA TRP A 81 -0.15 6.89 -26.23
C TRP A 81 0.04 6.23 -27.61
N LYS A 82 -0.28 6.93 -28.71
CA LYS A 82 0.00 6.52 -30.09
C LYS A 82 1.50 6.48 -30.38
N LYS A 83 2.29 7.41 -29.83
CA LYS A 83 3.77 7.40 -29.89
C LYS A 83 4.35 6.21 -29.12
N ILE A 84 3.98 6.00 -27.86
CA ILE A 84 4.42 4.83 -27.07
C ILE A 84 4.01 3.51 -27.76
N ALA A 85 2.78 3.41 -28.26
CA ALA A 85 2.31 2.23 -29.00
C ALA A 85 3.07 2.01 -30.33
N SER A 86 3.72 3.03 -30.88
CA SER A 86 4.56 2.92 -32.08
C SER A 86 5.99 2.49 -31.76
N ALA A 87 6.53 2.90 -30.61
CA ALA A 87 7.86 2.55 -30.10
C ALA A 87 8.04 1.09 -29.63
N GLY A 88 7.01 0.24 -29.77
CA GLY A 88 7.12 -1.20 -29.58
C GLY A 88 7.10 -1.68 -28.13
N ILE A 89 7.67 -2.86 -27.89
CA ILE A 89 7.85 -3.46 -26.56
C ILE A 89 9.11 -2.87 -25.90
N GLU A 90 10.05 -2.49 -26.75
CA GLU A 90 11.41 -2.02 -26.49
C GLU A 90 11.42 -0.76 -25.63
N PHE A 91 10.51 0.19 -25.91
CA PHE A 91 10.25 1.36 -25.05
C PHE A 91 10.11 0.99 -23.57
N TRP A 92 9.44 -0.11 -23.23
CA TRP A 92 9.24 -0.55 -21.85
C TRP A 92 10.35 -1.50 -21.36
N SER A 93 10.88 -2.36 -22.23
CA SER A 93 11.88 -3.35 -21.82
C SER A 93 13.27 -2.77 -21.62
N ASP A 94 13.54 -1.64 -22.26
CA ASP A 94 14.87 -1.05 -22.34
C ASP A 94 14.93 0.36 -21.72
N MET A 95 13.91 0.70 -20.89
CA MET A 95 13.95 1.85 -19.99
C MET A 95 15.18 1.80 -19.09
N SER A 96 15.86 2.93 -18.96
CA SER A 96 16.91 3.15 -17.97
C SER A 96 16.40 2.94 -16.54
N TRP A 97 17.30 2.61 -15.62
CA TRP A 97 17.00 2.65 -14.20
C TRP A 97 16.83 4.10 -13.71
N MET A 98 15.91 4.30 -12.75
CA MET A 98 15.84 5.55 -12.00
C MET A 98 17.17 5.84 -11.28
N PRO A 99 17.56 7.12 -11.14
CA PRO A 99 18.66 7.51 -10.25
C PRO A 99 18.46 6.97 -8.83
N GLY A 100 19.39 6.12 -8.37
CA GLY A 100 19.28 5.44 -7.07
C GLY A 100 18.32 4.23 -7.03
N GLY A 101 17.69 3.83 -8.14
CA GLY A 101 16.77 2.69 -8.16
C GLY A 101 17.45 1.35 -7.81
N ARG A 102 18.68 1.12 -8.31
CA ARG A 102 19.48 -0.07 -7.94
C ARG A 102 19.90 -0.07 -6.46
N GLU A 103 20.18 1.10 -5.90
CA GLU A 103 20.48 1.29 -4.47
C GLU A 103 19.26 0.95 -3.62
N LEU A 104 18.07 1.46 -3.99
CA LEU A 104 16.81 1.17 -3.31
C LEU A 104 16.50 -0.33 -3.33
N HIS A 105 16.55 -0.98 -4.51
CA HIS A 105 16.30 -2.41 -4.64
C HIS A 105 17.31 -3.25 -3.84
N GLY A 106 18.59 -2.89 -3.91
CA GLY A 106 19.66 -3.55 -3.14
C GLY A 106 19.47 -3.42 -1.64
N PHE A 107 19.11 -2.23 -1.14
CA PHE A 107 18.80 -2.00 0.26
C PHE A 107 17.64 -2.89 0.74
N LEU A 108 16.49 -2.83 0.06
CA LEU A 108 15.30 -3.60 0.45
C LEU A 108 15.61 -5.11 0.52
N LYS A 109 16.36 -5.63 -0.46
CA LYS A 109 16.82 -7.02 -0.49
C LYS A 109 17.79 -7.35 0.65
N SER A 110 18.70 -6.43 0.99
CA SER A 110 19.64 -6.61 2.12
C SER A 110 18.94 -6.55 3.48
N SER A 111 17.81 -5.84 3.58
CA SER A 111 16.93 -5.82 4.75
C SER A 111 15.99 -7.03 4.84
N GLY A 112 16.18 -8.06 4.00
CA GLY A 112 15.38 -9.29 4.00
C GLY A 112 14.16 -9.30 3.08
N PHE A 113 13.79 -8.17 2.47
CA PHE A 113 12.55 -8.05 1.70
C PHE A 113 12.72 -8.39 0.22
N CYS A 114 11.85 -9.25 -0.29
CA CYS A 114 11.66 -9.47 -1.73
C CYS A 114 10.37 -8.74 -2.18
N PRO A 115 10.45 -7.47 -2.64
CA PRO A 115 9.26 -6.68 -2.96
C PRO A 115 8.46 -7.29 -4.11
N THR A 116 7.14 -7.41 -3.93
CA THR A 116 6.20 -7.71 -5.02
C THR A 116 6.13 -6.49 -5.93
N ILE A 117 6.50 -6.63 -7.21
CA ILE A 117 6.37 -5.50 -8.15
C ILE A 117 4.89 -5.29 -8.45
N LEU A 118 4.39 -4.07 -8.20
CA LEU A 118 3.00 -3.68 -8.39
C LEU A 118 2.95 -2.45 -9.29
N SER A 119 2.77 -2.65 -10.60
CA SER A 119 2.88 -1.57 -11.58
C SER A 119 1.69 -1.46 -12.52
N ALA A 120 1.32 -0.20 -12.78
CA ALA A 120 0.17 0.14 -13.59
C ALA A 120 0.40 -0.14 -15.08
N LEU A 121 -0.69 -0.40 -15.80
CA LEU A 121 -0.73 -0.57 -17.24
C LEU A 121 -1.58 0.53 -17.91
N PRO A 122 -1.32 0.84 -19.20
CA PRO A 122 -2.18 1.70 -19.99
C PRO A 122 -3.62 1.17 -20.04
N GLY A 123 -4.61 2.07 -19.97
CA GLY A 123 -6.03 1.69 -19.92
C GLY A 123 -6.49 0.78 -21.08
N PRO A 124 -7.60 0.02 -20.88
CA PRO A 124 -8.06 -1.05 -21.76
C PRO A 124 -8.41 -0.61 -23.18
N GLU A 125 -8.73 0.67 -23.39
CA GLU A 125 -8.97 1.23 -24.72
C GLU A 125 -7.69 1.25 -25.57
N ARG A 126 -6.51 1.30 -24.94
CA ARG A 126 -5.19 1.42 -25.60
C ARG A 126 -4.56 0.07 -25.91
N LYS A 127 -5.33 -0.86 -26.49
CA LYS A 127 -4.98 -2.29 -26.68
C LYS A 127 -3.53 -2.57 -27.10
N LYS A 128 -2.96 -1.81 -28.04
CA LYS A 128 -1.55 -1.96 -28.48
C LYS A 128 -0.56 -1.50 -27.39
N ALA A 129 -0.75 -0.32 -26.79
CA ALA A 129 0.10 0.16 -25.70
C ALA A 129 0.03 -0.77 -24.48
N LEU A 130 -1.17 -1.23 -24.11
CA LEU A 130 -1.40 -2.21 -23.04
C LEU A 130 -0.64 -3.53 -23.30
N THR A 131 -0.73 -4.06 -24.52
CA THR A 131 -0.02 -5.30 -24.91
C THR A 131 1.49 -5.12 -24.88
N ASN A 132 1.99 -3.98 -25.36
CA ASN A 132 3.41 -3.66 -25.34
C ASN A 132 3.93 -3.50 -23.89
N ALA A 133 3.20 -2.75 -23.05
CA ALA A 133 3.54 -2.50 -21.66
C ALA A 133 3.63 -3.79 -20.85
N ARG A 134 2.60 -4.66 -20.94
CA ARG A 134 2.61 -5.94 -20.22
C ARG A 134 3.78 -6.83 -20.65
N LYS A 135 4.08 -6.92 -21.95
CA LYS A 135 5.24 -7.70 -22.44
C LYS A 135 6.58 -7.09 -22.04
N GLY A 136 6.72 -5.77 -22.18
CA GLY A 136 7.99 -5.08 -22.00
C GLY A 136 8.39 -4.90 -20.54
N LYS A 137 7.45 -4.61 -19.64
CA LYS A 137 7.70 -4.63 -18.19
C LYS A 137 8.18 -6.01 -17.72
N ILE A 138 7.54 -7.09 -18.16
CA ILE A 138 7.96 -8.47 -17.87
C ILE A 138 9.36 -8.77 -18.46
N LYS A 139 9.67 -8.32 -19.68
CA LYS A 139 11.00 -8.43 -20.30
C LYS A 139 12.07 -7.64 -19.52
N TRP A 140 11.75 -6.43 -19.03
CA TRP A 140 12.63 -5.63 -18.16
C TRP A 140 12.90 -6.34 -16.84
N LEU A 141 11.85 -6.76 -16.13
CA LEU A 141 11.96 -7.44 -14.83
C LEU A 141 12.80 -8.72 -14.93
N ARG A 142 12.57 -9.53 -15.97
CA ARG A 142 13.33 -10.77 -16.20
C ARG A 142 14.82 -10.51 -16.54
N LYS A 143 15.12 -9.36 -17.15
CA LYS A 143 16.49 -8.90 -17.49
C LYS A 143 17.24 -8.32 -16.27
N GLU A 144 16.58 -7.47 -15.49
CA GLU A 144 17.24 -6.61 -14.50
C GLU A 144 17.10 -7.09 -13.05
N LEU A 145 16.00 -7.79 -12.70
CA LEU A 145 15.76 -8.34 -11.36
C LEU A 145 15.74 -9.88 -11.33
N GLY A 146 15.40 -10.51 -12.46
CA GLY A 146 15.39 -11.96 -12.68
C GLY A 146 14.00 -12.59 -12.76
N PRO A 147 13.91 -13.90 -13.08
CA PRO A 147 12.65 -14.61 -13.33
C PRO A 147 11.59 -14.49 -12.23
N SER A 148 11.97 -14.67 -10.97
CA SER A 148 11.04 -14.66 -9.83
C SER A 148 10.29 -13.34 -9.68
N TYR A 149 10.95 -12.19 -9.90
CA TYR A 149 10.29 -10.88 -9.92
C TYR A 149 9.32 -10.73 -11.10
N ALA A 150 9.69 -11.25 -12.27
CA ALA A 150 8.82 -11.23 -13.45
C ALA A 150 7.60 -12.16 -13.32
N GLU A 151 7.73 -13.26 -12.57
CA GLU A 151 6.68 -14.26 -12.36
C GLU A 151 5.73 -13.92 -11.20
N THR A 152 6.17 -13.07 -10.25
CA THR A 152 5.35 -12.56 -9.13
C THR A 152 4.78 -11.15 -9.35
N ALA A 153 5.17 -10.46 -10.42
CA ALA A 153 4.75 -9.09 -10.70
C ALA A 153 3.24 -8.95 -10.98
N ILE A 154 2.60 -8.06 -10.23
CA ILE A 154 1.21 -7.68 -10.41
C ILE A 154 1.16 -6.50 -11.38
N LEU A 155 0.73 -6.78 -12.61
CA LEU A 155 0.53 -5.78 -13.66
C LEU A 155 -0.96 -5.57 -13.93
N CYS A 156 -1.50 -4.53 -13.30
CA CYS A 156 -2.92 -4.19 -13.20
C CYS A 156 -3.20 -2.77 -13.75
N TYR A 157 -4.45 -2.31 -13.75
CA TYR A 157 -4.74 -0.88 -13.93
C TYR A 157 -4.48 -0.10 -12.64
N ARG A 158 -4.24 1.21 -12.74
CA ARG A 158 -3.85 2.04 -11.59
C ARG A 158 -4.81 1.94 -10.38
N PRO A 159 -6.15 2.04 -10.51
CA PRO A 159 -7.04 1.95 -9.34
C PRO A 159 -7.11 0.55 -8.72
N GLU A 160 -6.69 -0.48 -9.46
CA GLU A 160 -6.65 -1.86 -8.96
C GLU A 160 -5.48 -2.09 -8.00
N LYS A 161 -4.53 -1.15 -7.87
CA LYS A 161 -3.44 -1.24 -6.88
C LYS A 161 -3.97 -1.32 -5.46
N ALA A 162 -4.97 -0.52 -5.11
CA ALA A 162 -5.56 -0.50 -3.77
C ALA A 162 -6.13 -1.86 -3.33
N LEU A 163 -6.53 -2.71 -4.28
CA LEU A 163 -7.01 -4.07 -4.01
C LEU A 163 -5.92 -5.00 -3.46
N GLN A 164 -4.64 -4.60 -3.50
CA GLN A 164 -3.52 -5.33 -2.89
C GLN A 164 -3.14 -4.80 -1.50
N SER A 165 -3.75 -3.70 -1.05
CA SER A 165 -3.50 -3.06 0.25
C SER A 165 -4.11 -3.84 1.43
N GLY A 166 -3.96 -3.31 2.64
CA GLY A 166 -4.44 -3.88 3.91
C GLY A 166 -3.35 -3.92 5.00
N ALA A 167 -3.71 -4.51 6.14
CA ALA A 167 -2.82 -4.62 7.30
C ALA A 167 -1.46 -5.26 6.96
N ALA A 168 -0.40 -4.71 7.56
CA ALA A 168 1.02 -5.01 7.29
C ALA A 168 1.49 -4.88 5.81
N ARG A 169 0.74 -4.21 4.91
CA ARG A 169 1.13 -4.06 3.50
C ARG A 169 1.71 -2.67 3.22
N VAL A 170 2.98 -2.63 2.83
CA VAL A 170 3.70 -1.39 2.50
C VAL A 170 3.77 -1.21 1.00
N LEU A 171 3.43 -0.02 0.47
CA LEU A 171 3.65 0.34 -0.93
C LEU A 171 4.67 1.48 -1.05
N ILE A 172 5.72 1.25 -1.85
CA ILE A 172 6.62 2.29 -2.35
C ILE A 172 6.21 2.67 -3.78
N ASP A 173 5.74 3.90 -3.98
CA ASP A 173 5.16 4.39 -5.24
C ASP A 173 5.42 5.89 -5.38
N ASP A 174 5.67 6.39 -6.59
CA ASP A 174 5.97 7.82 -6.82
C ASP A 174 4.72 8.71 -6.83
N ASN A 175 3.54 8.12 -7.06
CA ASN A 175 2.29 8.81 -7.27
C ASN A 175 1.53 8.97 -5.93
N SER A 176 1.31 10.22 -5.52
CA SER A 176 0.63 10.53 -4.25
C SER A 176 -0.82 10.08 -4.18
N GLU A 177 -1.49 9.91 -5.31
CA GLU A 177 -2.87 9.45 -5.41
C GLU A 177 -2.93 7.90 -5.28
N ASN A 178 -1.93 7.17 -5.79
CA ASN A 178 -1.77 5.72 -5.53
C ASN A 178 -1.52 5.48 -4.03
N ILE A 179 -0.69 6.33 -3.40
CA ILE A 179 -0.39 6.28 -1.96
C ILE A 179 -1.65 6.55 -1.13
N TYR A 180 -2.43 7.57 -1.47
CA TYR A 180 -3.69 7.86 -0.79
C TYR A 180 -4.69 6.69 -0.88
N GLU A 181 -4.93 6.15 -2.09
CA GLU A 181 -5.80 4.98 -2.28
C GLU A 181 -5.30 3.73 -1.52
N TRP A 182 -4.00 3.59 -1.31
CA TRP A 182 -3.40 2.51 -0.54
C TRP A 182 -3.63 2.67 0.97
N GLU A 183 -3.45 3.87 1.49
CA GLU A 183 -3.62 4.20 2.91
C GLU A 183 -5.10 4.14 3.34
N GLU A 184 -6.02 4.64 2.52
CA GLU A 184 -7.47 4.49 2.72
C GLU A 184 -7.94 3.03 2.70
N ALA A 185 -7.23 2.16 1.96
CA ALA A 185 -7.45 0.71 1.94
C ALA A 185 -6.74 -0.03 3.10
N GLY A 186 -6.22 0.69 4.10
CA GLY A 186 -5.69 0.14 5.35
C GLY A 186 -4.23 -0.32 5.30
N GLY A 187 -3.48 0.07 4.26
CA GLY A 187 -2.04 -0.20 4.15
C GLY A 187 -1.16 1.00 4.52
N ILE A 188 0.14 0.83 4.39
CA ILE A 188 1.16 1.84 4.73
C ILE A 188 1.78 2.40 3.44
N GLY A 189 1.71 3.70 3.22
CA GLY A 189 2.28 4.36 2.04
C GLY A 189 3.69 4.92 2.25
N ILE A 190 4.54 4.77 1.23
CA ILE A 190 5.84 5.45 1.14
C ILE A 190 5.94 6.16 -0.22
N LEU A 191 5.53 7.42 -0.24
CA LEU A 191 5.67 8.28 -1.42
C LEU A 191 7.15 8.42 -1.84
N HIS A 192 7.52 7.81 -2.96
CA HIS A 192 8.86 7.90 -3.52
C HIS A 192 9.11 9.28 -4.12
N LYS A 193 10.29 9.84 -3.82
CA LYS A 193 10.78 11.14 -4.32
C LYS A 193 12.31 11.17 -4.48
N ASN A 194 13.01 10.28 -3.77
CA ASN A 194 14.39 9.86 -4.01
C ASN A 194 14.67 8.65 -3.08
N THR A 195 15.69 7.87 -3.41
CA THR A 195 16.08 6.67 -2.65
C THR A 195 16.35 6.96 -1.18
N SER A 196 17.13 8.00 -0.85
CA SER A 196 17.49 8.31 0.54
C SER A 196 16.27 8.65 1.43
N ARG A 197 15.25 9.32 0.89
CA ARG A 197 13.96 9.51 1.59
C ARG A 197 13.25 8.17 1.80
N THR A 198 13.11 7.37 0.76
CA THR A 198 12.39 6.08 0.82
C THR A 198 13.06 5.11 1.79
N ILE A 199 14.37 4.96 1.75
CA ILE A 199 15.16 4.14 2.69
C ILE A 199 14.89 4.57 4.14
N ARG A 200 14.96 5.89 4.42
CA ARG A 200 14.70 6.42 5.77
C ARG A 200 13.25 6.22 6.22
N CYS A 201 12.27 6.31 5.32
CA CYS A 201 10.87 6.03 5.64
C CYS A 201 10.62 4.54 5.90
N PHE A 202 11.19 3.65 5.09
CA PHE A 202 11.04 2.19 5.28
C PHE A 202 11.72 1.74 6.59
N GLY A 203 12.93 2.21 6.89
CA GLY A 203 13.63 1.89 8.13
C GLY A 203 12.86 2.28 9.40
N LYS A 204 12.08 3.38 9.37
CA LYS A 204 11.16 3.72 10.47
C LYS A 204 10.07 2.68 10.66
N ILE A 205 9.39 2.30 9.58
CA ILE A 205 8.31 1.29 9.63
C ILE A 205 8.85 -0.04 10.18
N LEU A 206 10.09 -0.42 9.85
CA LEU A 206 10.71 -1.62 10.39
C LEU A 206 10.94 -1.55 11.91
N VAL A 207 11.35 -0.39 12.45
CA VAL A 207 11.48 -0.19 13.92
C VAL A 207 10.11 -0.07 14.60
N GLU A 208 9.15 0.61 13.98
CA GLU A 208 7.80 0.82 14.51
C GLU A 208 6.99 -0.49 14.58
N GLN A 209 7.23 -1.44 13.67
CA GLN A 209 6.61 -2.78 13.66
C GLN A 209 7.45 -3.84 14.40
N ASN A 210 8.75 -3.63 14.59
CA ASN A 210 9.64 -4.53 15.32
C ASN A 210 10.59 -3.70 16.22
N PRO A 211 10.16 -3.31 17.44
CA PRO A 211 10.96 -2.42 18.30
C PRO A 211 12.33 -2.99 18.72
N ASP A 212 12.52 -4.32 18.62
CA ASP A 212 13.79 -4.99 18.89
C ASP A 212 14.75 -5.04 17.67
N MET A 213 14.32 -4.60 16.47
CA MET A 213 15.16 -4.57 15.26
C MET A 213 16.17 -3.40 15.30
N ASN A 214 17.34 -3.68 15.87
CA ASN A 214 18.42 -2.71 15.98
C ASN A 214 19.22 -2.61 14.66
N PHE A 215 19.07 -1.49 13.94
CA PHE A 215 19.85 -1.23 12.73
C PHE A 215 21.27 -0.77 13.07
N PRO A 216 22.32 -1.23 12.33
CA PRO A 216 23.65 -0.68 12.52
C PRO A 216 23.68 0.79 12.13
N GLU A 217 24.06 1.66 13.07
CA GLU A 217 24.43 3.04 12.75
C GLU A 217 25.60 3.05 11.76
N LYS A 218 25.63 4.06 10.89
CA LYS A 218 26.58 4.11 9.77
C LYS A 218 28.02 4.29 10.27
N ALA A 219 28.90 3.43 9.77
CA ALA A 219 30.34 3.71 9.66
C ALA A 219 30.61 4.69 8.50
#